data_AF-A0A538EV92-F1
#
_entry.id   AF-A0A538EV92-F1
#
_cell.length_a   1.000
_cell.length_b   1.000
_cell.length_c   1.000
_cell.angle_alpha   90.00
_cell.angle_beta   90.00
_cell.angle_gamma   90.00
#
_symmetry.space_group_name_H-M   'P 1'
#
loop_
_entity.id
_entity.type
_entity.pdbx_description
1 polymer ?
#
loop_
_entity_poly.entity_id
_entity_poly.type
_entity_poly.pdbx_seq_one_letter_code
_entity_poly.pdbx_strand_id
1 'polypeptide(L)'
;MGHKAGNRTVRAVRAAAWLAIGGQLAFIASWIVAGALEPRYSDVHDYVSELGAKSAAHPWIVNTGIAVLGLSIAVLGPALVPTLRRPLSRMSLAALFVIAGVATGLDSVFRLDCMTSELHPCAVAERAGTLSGAHYTHGWLAFGAEIALAATPFVLARALWRRLLSLSLIQGGV
;
A
#
# COMPACT_ATOMS: atom_id res chain seq x y z
N MET A 1 12.44 -3.00 -35.56
CA MET A 1 11.28 -3.27 -34.67
C MET A 1 11.57 -3.12 -33.17
N GLY A 2 12.81 -3.30 -32.69
CA GLY A 2 13.15 -3.19 -31.25
C GLY A 2 12.99 -1.81 -30.58
N HIS A 3 13.20 -0.71 -31.31
CA HIS A 3 13.13 0.65 -30.74
C HIS A 3 11.69 1.08 -30.34
N LYS A 4 10.68 0.69 -31.13
CA LYS A 4 9.25 0.95 -30.83
C LYS A 4 8.74 0.13 -29.63
N ALA A 5 9.26 -1.08 -29.43
CA ALA A 5 8.89 -1.92 -28.29
C ALA A 5 9.46 -1.36 -26.97
N GLY A 6 10.72 -0.93 -26.97
CA GLY A 6 11.34 -0.28 -25.81
C GLY A 6 10.62 1.00 -25.36
N ASN A 7 10.22 1.85 -26.31
CA ASN A 7 9.51 3.10 -25.99
C ASN A 7 8.12 2.87 -25.37
N ARG A 8 7.41 1.79 -25.77
CA ARG A 8 6.12 1.42 -25.16
C ARG A 8 6.29 0.96 -23.72
N THR A 9 7.29 0.13 -23.44
CA THR A 9 7.58 -0.35 -22.09
C THR A 9 7.93 0.80 -21.14
N VAL A 10 8.81 1.72 -21.57
CA VAL A 10 9.19 2.89 -20.76
C VAL A 10 7.97 3.78 -20.48
N ARG A 11 7.10 4.01 -21.47
CA ARG A 11 5.85 4.77 -21.27
C ARG A 11 4.91 4.08 -20.28
N ALA A 12 4.75 2.76 -20.37
CA ALA A 12 3.92 2.00 -19.45
C ALA A 12 4.44 2.06 -18.00
N VAL A 13 5.75 1.89 -17.81
CA VAL A 13 6.40 2.05 -16.50
C VAL A 13 6.17 3.45 -15.94
N ARG A 14 6.38 4.49 -16.74
CA ARG A 14 6.18 5.89 -16.30
C ARG A 14 4.71 6.17 -15.97
N ALA A 15 3.78 5.66 -16.77
CA ALA A 15 2.35 5.80 -16.50
C ALA A 15 1.95 5.10 -15.20
N ALA A 16 2.42 3.87 -14.96
CA ALA A 16 2.17 3.15 -13.71
C ALA A 16 2.79 3.84 -12.49
N ALA A 17 3.99 4.41 -12.63
CA ALA A 17 4.61 5.20 -11.57
C ALA A 17 3.81 6.47 -11.25
N TRP A 18 3.35 7.21 -12.27
CA TRP A 18 2.48 8.37 -12.06
C TRP A 18 1.12 8.00 -11.49
N LEU A 19 0.55 6.85 -11.89
CA LEU A 19 -0.67 6.31 -11.30
C LEU A 19 -0.47 6.00 -9.81
N ALA A 20 0.63 5.36 -9.43
CA ALA A 20 0.96 5.07 -8.03
C ALA A 20 1.15 6.36 -7.21
N ILE A 21 1.86 7.35 -7.74
CA ILE A 21 2.02 8.66 -7.11
C ILE A 21 0.65 9.34 -6.94
N GLY A 22 -0.17 9.36 -7.99
CA GLY A 22 -1.52 9.91 -7.94
C GLY A 22 -2.42 9.19 -6.95
N GLY A 23 -2.34 7.86 -6.87
CA GLY A 23 -3.09 7.05 -5.91
C GLY A 23 -2.68 7.35 -4.46
N GLN A 24 -1.38 7.52 -4.20
CA GLN A 24 -0.89 7.95 -2.88
C GLN A 24 -1.43 9.34 -2.50
N LEU A 25 -1.40 10.30 -3.43
CA LEU A 25 -1.93 11.64 -3.19
C LEU A 25 -3.45 11.63 -2.97
N ALA A 26 -4.18 10.80 -3.72
CA ALA A 26 -5.62 10.63 -3.56
C ALA A 26 -5.98 10.02 -2.19
N PHE A 27 -5.23 9.00 -1.74
CA PHE A 27 -5.37 8.48 -0.40
C PHE A 27 -5.06 9.56 0.64
N ILE A 28 -3.95 10.30 0.49
CA ILE A 28 -3.60 11.36 1.45
C ILE A 28 -4.72 12.40 1.57
N ALA A 29 -5.24 12.87 0.43
CA ALA A 29 -6.35 13.79 0.42
C ALA A 29 -7.61 13.20 1.08
N SER A 30 -7.87 11.90 0.92
CA SER A 30 -9.07 11.27 1.47
C SER A 30 -9.07 11.25 2.99
N TRP A 31 -7.95 10.90 3.66
CA TRP A 31 -7.92 10.90 5.12
C TRP A 31 -7.81 12.30 5.73
N ILE A 32 -7.19 13.27 5.04
CA ILE A 32 -7.26 14.68 5.44
C ILE A 32 -8.71 15.18 5.41
N VAL A 33 -9.43 14.93 4.31
CA VAL A 33 -10.82 15.37 4.17
C VAL A 33 -11.73 14.64 5.15
N ALA A 34 -11.61 13.32 5.27
CA ALA A 34 -12.44 12.56 6.20
C ALA A 34 -12.15 12.94 7.66
N GLY A 35 -10.87 13.09 8.03
CA GLY A 35 -10.49 13.51 9.37
C GLY A 35 -11.01 14.90 9.74
N ALA A 36 -11.01 15.84 8.78
CA ALA A 36 -11.59 17.17 9.00
C ALA A 36 -13.12 17.16 9.14
N LEU A 37 -13.79 16.14 8.58
CA LEU A 37 -15.25 16.00 8.63
C LEU A 37 -15.73 15.08 9.77
N GLU A 38 -14.84 14.28 10.37
CA GLU A 38 -15.19 13.33 11.42
C GLU A 38 -15.15 13.98 12.81
N PRO A 39 -16.29 14.06 13.52
CA PRO A 39 -16.31 14.66 14.85
C PRO A 39 -15.47 13.87 15.86
N ARG A 40 -14.55 14.59 16.52
CA ARG A 40 -13.62 14.07 17.56
C ARG A 40 -12.48 13.19 17.03
N TYR A 41 -12.32 13.07 15.72
CA TYR A 41 -11.12 12.43 15.18
C TYR A 41 -9.85 13.17 15.60
N SER A 42 -8.85 12.42 16.06
CA SER A 42 -7.53 12.92 16.42
C SER A 42 -6.46 12.27 15.54
N ASP A 43 -5.72 13.08 14.79
CA ASP A 43 -4.60 12.62 13.95
C ASP A 43 -3.41 12.09 14.76
N VAL A 44 -3.40 12.34 16.08
CA VAL A 44 -2.36 11.88 17.01
C VAL A 44 -2.77 10.61 17.76
N HIS A 45 -4.07 10.38 17.97
CA HIS A 45 -4.58 9.30 18.82
C HIS A 45 -5.32 8.21 18.07
N ASP A 46 -5.85 8.50 16.87
CA ASP A 46 -6.70 7.59 16.12
C ASP A 46 -6.01 7.08 14.88
N TYR A 47 -6.28 5.83 14.54
CA TYR A 47 -5.76 5.27 13.29
C TYR A 47 -6.52 5.83 12.09
N VAL A 48 -5.82 6.06 10.97
CA VAL A 48 -6.45 6.47 9.70
C VAL A 48 -7.54 5.49 9.26
N SER A 49 -7.37 4.19 9.54
CA SER A 49 -8.36 3.15 9.24
C SER A 49 -9.68 3.33 10.00
N GLU A 50 -9.69 4.01 11.15
CA GLU A 50 -10.91 4.28 11.92
C GLU A 50 -11.85 5.24 11.20
N LEU A 51 -11.31 6.14 10.37
CA LEU A 51 -12.12 6.97 9.46
C LEU A 51 -12.87 6.14 8.41
N GLY A 52 -12.46 4.89 8.17
CA GLY A 52 -13.16 3.93 7.31
C GLY A 52 -14.15 3.03 8.04
N ALA A 53 -14.26 3.14 9.38
CA ALA A 53 -15.11 2.27 10.21
C ALA A 53 -16.61 2.50 9.95
N LYS A 54 -17.45 1.51 10.27
CA LYS A 54 -18.91 1.65 10.09
C LYS A 54 -19.53 2.74 10.97
N SER A 55 -18.87 3.11 12.07
CA SER A 55 -19.33 4.16 12.98
C SER A 55 -18.91 5.57 12.58
N ALA A 56 -18.01 5.73 11.60
CA ALA A 56 -17.59 7.04 11.12
C ALA A 56 -18.76 7.75 10.39
N ALA A 57 -18.75 9.08 10.39
CA ALA A 57 -19.74 9.92 9.72
C ALA A 57 -19.69 9.76 8.19
N HIS A 58 -18.48 9.69 7.62
CA HIS A 58 -18.26 9.62 6.16
C HIS A 58 -17.24 8.55 5.73
N PRO A 59 -17.47 7.26 6.04
CA PRO A 59 -16.47 6.21 5.84
C PRO A 59 -16.12 5.93 4.39
N TRP A 60 -17.00 6.31 3.47
CA TRP A 60 -16.78 6.11 2.03
C TRP A 60 -15.60 6.94 1.50
N ILE A 61 -15.26 8.07 2.14
CA ILE A 61 -14.17 8.96 1.69
C ILE A 61 -12.83 8.22 1.80
N VAL A 62 -12.49 7.75 3.01
CA VAL A 62 -11.23 7.03 3.25
C VAL A 62 -11.22 5.68 2.57
N ASN A 63 -12.32 4.90 2.61
CA ASN A 63 -12.37 3.60 1.93
C ASN A 63 -12.16 3.72 0.41
N THR A 64 -12.67 4.78 -0.22
CA THR A 64 -12.40 5.05 -1.65
C THR A 64 -10.91 5.34 -1.88
N GLY A 65 -10.29 6.15 -1.02
CA GLY A 65 -8.85 6.41 -1.06
C GLY A 65 -8.01 5.15 -0.88
N ILE A 66 -8.36 4.28 0.07
CA ILE A 66 -7.71 2.99 0.32
C ILE A 66 -7.83 2.09 -0.93
N ALA A 67 -9.02 1.99 -1.53
CA ALA A 67 -9.22 1.21 -2.74
C ALA A 67 -8.35 1.72 -3.92
N VAL A 68 -8.31 3.04 -4.13
CA VAL A 68 -7.49 3.68 -5.16
C VAL A 68 -6.00 3.43 -4.91
N LEU A 69 -5.55 3.56 -3.66
CA LEU A 69 -4.17 3.26 -3.27
C LEU A 69 -3.82 1.81 -3.57
N GLY A 70 -4.62 0.87 -3.10
CA GLY A 70 -4.41 -0.57 -3.31
C GLY A 70 -4.30 -0.93 -4.80
N LEU A 71 -5.23 -0.44 -5.62
CA LEU A 71 -5.18 -0.64 -7.08
C LEU A 71 -3.91 -0.05 -7.71
N SER A 72 -3.51 1.14 -7.29
CA SER A 72 -2.32 1.81 -7.82
C SER A 72 -1.01 1.06 -7.48
N ILE A 73 -0.90 0.52 -6.26
CA ILE A 73 0.21 -0.32 -5.80
C ILE A 73 0.24 -1.64 -6.57
N ALA A 74 -0.91 -2.31 -6.73
CA ALA A 74 -1.02 -3.58 -7.43
C ALA A 74 -0.58 -3.48 -8.90
N VAL A 75 -0.86 -2.35 -9.57
CA VAL A 75 -0.45 -2.09 -10.96
C VAL A 75 1.06 -1.79 -11.07
N LEU A 76 1.65 -1.13 -10.07
CA LEU A 76 3.06 -0.72 -10.09
C LEU A 76 4.02 -1.91 -10.19
N GLY A 77 3.80 -2.97 -9.42
CA GLY A 77 4.66 -4.15 -9.38
C GLY A 77 4.91 -4.81 -10.74
N PRO A 78 3.85 -5.26 -11.44
CA PRO A 78 3.94 -5.83 -12.78
C PRO A 78 4.57 -4.88 -13.78
N ALA A 79 4.29 -3.57 -13.69
CA ALA A 79 4.87 -2.57 -14.57
C ALA A 79 6.40 -2.47 -14.41
N LEU A 80 6.95 -2.75 -13.22
CA LEU A 80 8.39 -2.72 -12.96
C LEU A 80 9.14 -3.98 -13.43
N VAL A 81 8.45 -5.09 -13.74
CA VAL A 81 9.07 -6.36 -14.18
C VAL A 81 10.11 -6.21 -15.31
N PRO A 82 9.87 -5.41 -16.37
CA PRO A 82 10.83 -5.27 -17.46
C PRO A 82 12.11 -4.53 -17.07
N THR A 83 12.12 -3.80 -15.95
CA THR A 83 13.24 -2.93 -15.54
C THR A 83 14.36 -3.68 -14.81
N LEU A 84 14.02 -4.78 -14.14
CA LEU A 84 15.00 -5.62 -13.44
C LEU A 84 15.63 -6.62 -14.40
N ARG A 85 16.85 -7.09 -14.13
CA ARG A 85 17.53 -8.09 -14.98
C ARG A 85 17.35 -9.53 -14.49
N ARG A 86 17.10 -9.75 -13.20
CA ARG A 86 17.05 -11.09 -12.59
C ARG A 86 15.62 -11.63 -12.52
N PRO A 87 15.35 -12.85 -13.05
CA PRO A 87 13.99 -13.40 -13.11
C PRO A 87 13.35 -13.59 -11.74
N LEU A 88 14.09 -14.11 -10.74
CA LEU A 88 13.57 -14.27 -9.38
C LEU A 88 13.21 -12.92 -8.75
N SER A 89 14.11 -11.92 -8.84
CA SER A 89 13.83 -10.58 -8.31
C SER A 89 12.64 -9.90 -8.98
N ARG A 90 12.42 -10.13 -10.29
CA ARG A 90 11.24 -9.64 -11.02
C ARG A 90 9.94 -10.20 -10.43
N MET A 91 9.89 -11.52 -10.29
CA MET A 91 8.68 -12.21 -9.82
C MET A 91 8.40 -11.89 -8.36
N SER A 92 9.42 -11.90 -7.50
CA SER A 92 9.27 -11.53 -6.09
C SER A 92 8.81 -10.08 -5.93
N LEU A 93 9.39 -9.13 -6.67
CA LEU A 93 8.97 -7.72 -6.56
C LEU A 93 7.52 -7.54 -7.03
N ALA A 94 7.17 -8.10 -8.20
CA ALA A 94 5.80 -8.02 -8.70
C ALA A 94 4.80 -8.67 -7.74
N ALA A 95 5.11 -9.84 -7.20
CA ALA A 95 4.27 -10.53 -6.22
C ALA A 95 4.06 -9.69 -4.95
N LEU A 96 5.13 -9.11 -4.38
CA LEU A 96 5.02 -8.27 -3.17
C LEU A 96 4.12 -7.05 -3.39
N PHE A 97 4.27 -6.35 -4.52
CA PHE A 97 3.41 -5.22 -4.86
C PHE A 97 1.95 -5.64 -5.10
N VAL A 98 1.73 -6.77 -5.79
CA VAL A 98 0.36 -7.29 -6.00
C VAL A 98 -0.27 -7.70 -4.68
N ILE A 99 0.44 -8.42 -3.82
CA ILE A 99 -0.05 -8.82 -2.49
C ILE A 99 -0.37 -7.57 -1.66
N ALA A 100 0.55 -6.62 -1.59
CA ALA A 100 0.35 -5.36 -0.87
C ALA A 100 -0.87 -4.59 -1.38
N GLY A 101 -0.96 -4.40 -2.70
CA GLY A 101 -2.03 -3.63 -3.31
C GLY A 101 -3.40 -4.30 -3.20
N VAL A 102 -3.46 -5.63 -3.36
CA VAL A 102 -4.70 -6.40 -3.18
C VAL A 102 -5.14 -6.39 -1.72
N ALA A 103 -4.22 -6.62 -0.77
CA ALA A 103 -4.55 -6.58 0.65
C ALA A 103 -5.06 -5.20 1.07
N THR A 104 -4.35 -4.14 0.69
CA THR A 104 -4.77 -2.74 0.90
C THR A 104 -6.13 -2.48 0.25
N GLY A 105 -6.37 -2.95 -0.99
CA GLY A 105 -7.66 -2.76 -1.64
C GLY A 105 -8.80 -3.48 -0.92
N LEU A 106 -8.55 -4.68 -0.40
CA LEU A 106 -9.53 -5.44 0.39
C LEU A 106 -9.83 -4.80 1.75
N ASP A 107 -8.91 -4.04 2.35
CA ASP A 107 -9.18 -3.27 3.58
C ASP A 107 -10.32 -2.27 3.42
N SER A 108 -10.52 -1.73 2.20
CA SER A 108 -11.66 -0.84 1.92
C SER A 108 -13.03 -1.55 2.00
N VAL A 109 -13.04 -2.87 1.85
CA VAL A 109 -14.24 -3.71 1.87
C VAL A 109 -14.45 -4.31 3.26
N PHE A 110 -13.39 -4.87 3.85
CA PHE A 110 -13.38 -5.40 5.20
C PHE A 110 -13.16 -4.25 6.18
N ARG A 111 -14.25 -3.56 6.51
CA ARG A 111 -14.21 -2.38 7.38
C ARG A 111 -14.19 -2.75 8.86
N LEU A 112 -13.53 -1.91 9.66
CA LEU A 112 -13.67 -1.92 11.11
C LEU A 112 -15.14 -1.69 11.50
N ASP A 113 -15.61 -2.40 12.54
CA ASP A 113 -16.97 -2.22 13.04
C ASP A 113 -17.21 -0.85 13.66
N CYS A 114 -16.20 -0.30 14.33
CA CYS A 114 -16.27 0.99 15.00
C CYS A 114 -14.88 1.58 15.23
N MET A 115 -14.83 2.88 15.54
CA MET A 115 -13.62 3.60 15.94
C MET A 115 -13.22 3.15 17.35
N THR A 116 -12.17 2.33 17.46
CA THR A 116 -11.74 1.70 18.71
C THR A 116 -11.01 2.67 19.63
N SER A 117 -10.38 3.72 19.10
CA SER A 117 -9.71 4.74 19.92
C SER A 117 -10.70 5.69 20.59
N GLU A 118 -11.79 6.02 19.91
CA GLU A 118 -12.79 6.99 20.40
C GLU A 118 -13.93 6.34 21.21
N LEU A 119 -14.38 5.15 20.80
CA LEU A 119 -15.56 4.52 21.40
C LEU A 119 -15.16 3.45 22.42
N HIS A 120 -15.24 3.80 23.71
CA HIS A 120 -14.94 2.88 24.80
C HIS A 120 -15.65 1.50 24.70
N PRO A 121 -16.95 1.41 24.35
CA PRO A 121 -17.60 0.11 24.17
C PRO A 121 -16.99 -0.73 23.04
N CYS A 122 -16.50 -0.06 21.98
CA CYS A 122 -15.83 -0.72 20.86
C CYS A 122 -14.49 -1.31 21.30
N ALA A 123 -13.68 -0.54 22.03
CA ALA A 123 -12.39 -1.00 22.56
C ALA A 123 -12.54 -2.20 23.49
N VAL A 124 -13.60 -2.23 24.31
CA VAL A 124 -13.89 -3.38 25.19
C VAL A 124 -14.30 -4.61 24.38
N ALA A 125 -15.15 -4.45 23.36
CA ALA A 125 -15.56 -5.53 22.49
C ALA A 125 -14.39 -6.11 21.67
N GLU A 126 -13.49 -5.25 21.19
CA GLU A 126 -12.28 -5.65 20.47
C GLU A 126 -11.39 -6.53 21.36
N ARG A 127 -11.11 -6.09 22.59
CA ARG A 127 -10.32 -6.85 23.58
C ARG A 127 -10.98 -8.16 23.98
N ALA A 128 -12.32 -8.20 24.01
CA ALA A 128 -13.09 -9.39 24.31
C ALA A 128 -13.16 -10.38 23.12
N GLY A 129 -12.68 -10.01 21.93
CA GLY A 129 -12.75 -10.89 20.76
C GLY A 129 -14.14 -10.96 20.13
N THR A 130 -15.04 -10.01 20.43
CA THR A 130 -16.47 -10.12 20.10
C THR A 130 -16.90 -9.27 18.90
N LEU A 131 -15.95 -8.57 18.25
CA LEU A 131 -16.21 -7.86 17.00
C LEU A 131 -16.37 -8.83 15.81
N SER A 132 -16.86 -8.31 14.70
CA SER A 132 -17.12 -9.12 13.52
C SER A 132 -15.84 -9.65 12.88
N GLY A 133 -15.94 -10.76 12.14
CA GLY A 133 -14.82 -11.29 11.38
C GLY A 133 -14.26 -10.29 10.35
N ALA A 134 -15.06 -9.34 9.86
CA ALA A 134 -14.58 -8.29 8.96
C ALA A 134 -13.61 -7.34 9.66
N HIS A 135 -13.84 -7.00 10.93
CA HIS A 135 -12.96 -6.17 11.73
C HIS A 135 -11.58 -6.82 11.90
N TYR A 136 -11.52 -8.11 12.24
CA TYR A 136 -10.24 -8.81 12.35
C TYR A 136 -9.57 -9.07 10.99
N THR A 137 -10.38 -9.29 9.95
CA THR A 137 -9.87 -9.43 8.58
C THR A 137 -9.16 -8.17 8.12
N HIS A 138 -9.71 -6.99 8.43
CA HIS A 138 -9.05 -5.69 8.22
C HIS A 138 -7.65 -5.66 8.84
N GLY A 139 -7.53 -6.01 10.12
CA GLY A 139 -6.23 -6.02 10.80
C GLY A 139 -5.20 -6.94 10.15
N TRP A 140 -5.62 -8.15 9.73
CA TRP A 140 -4.72 -9.10 9.06
C TRP A 140 -4.31 -8.67 7.66
N LEU A 141 -5.22 -8.05 6.91
CA LEU A 141 -4.95 -7.51 5.58
C LEU A 141 -3.98 -6.32 5.66
N ALA A 142 -4.23 -5.37 6.57
CA ALA A 142 -3.32 -4.25 6.84
C ALA A 142 -1.91 -4.74 7.20
N PHE A 143 -1.81 -5.67 8.16
CA PHE A 143 -0.53 -6.27 8.55
C PHE A 143 0.17 -6.95 7.37
N GLY A 144 -0.55 -7.76 6.59
CA GLY A 144 0.00 -8.43 5.41
C GLY A 144 0.49 -7.44 4.34
N ALA A 145 -0.24 -6.35 4.13
CA ALA A 145 0.13 -5.30 3.20
C ALA A 145 1.42 -4.59 3.61
N GLU A 146 1.54 -4.23 4.90
CA GLU A 146 2.73 -3.60 5.46
C GLU A 146 3.97 -4.49 5.34
N ILE A 147 3.85 -5.78 5.71
CA ILE A 147 4.95 -6.74 5.58
C ILE A 147 5.37 -6.90 4.12
N ALA A 148 4.41 -6.99 3.19
CA ALA A 148 4.72 -7.11 1.78
C ALA A 148 5.44 -5.87 1.23
N LEU A 149 5.00 -4.66 1.59
CA LEU A 149 5.67 -3.41 1.21
C LEU A 149 7.05 -3.28 1.86
N ALA A 150 7.17 -3.58 3.15
CA ALA A 150 8.44 -3.54 3.89
C ALA A 150 9.47 -4.50 3.30
N ALA A 151 9.05 -5.63 2.71
CA ALA A 151 9.94 -6.58 2.03
C ALA A 151 10.46 -6.08 0.67
N THR A 152 9.78 -5.13 0.01
CA THR A 152 10.17 -4.64 -1.33
C THR A 152 11.58 -4.04 -1.41
N PRO A 153 12.04 -3.15 -0.49
CA PRO A 153 13.41 -2.63 -0.53
C PRO A 153 14.47 -3.72 -0.39
N PHE A 154 14.21 -4.81 0.34
CA PHE A 154 15.17 -5.91 0.49
C PHE A 154 15.34 -6.70 -0.82
N VAL A 155 14.23 -6.94 -1.55
CA VAL A 155 14.29 -7.57 -2.87
C VAL A 155 15.03 -6.68 -3.87
N LEU A 156 14.77 -5.36 -3.84
CA LEU A 156 15.47 -4.39 -4.68
C LEU A 156 16.96 -4.31 -4.35
N ALA A 157 17.32 -4.21 -3.07
CA ALA A 157 18.70 -4.19 -2.60
C ALA A 157 19.44 -5.45 -3.09
N ARG A 158 18.87 -6.63 -2.90
CA ARG A 158 19.46 -7.90 -3.37
C ARG A 158 19.58 -7.99 -4.89
N ALA A 159 18.64 -7.41 -5.63
CA ALA A 159 18.70 -7.33 -7.09
C ALA A 159 19.83 -6.41 -7.57
N LEU A 160 20.07 -5.30 -6.87
CA LEU A 160 21.01 -4.25 -7.25
C LEU A 160 22.41 -4.40 -6.62
N TRP A 161 22.55 -5.17 -5.54
CA TRP A 161 23.76 -5.32 -4.73
C TRP A 161 25.02 -5.63 -5.55
N ARG A 162 24.92 -6.54 -6.52
CA ARG A 162 26.08 -6.89 -7.36
C ARG A 162 26.52 -5.74 -8.25
N ARG A 163 25.60 -4.89 -8.69
CA ARG A 163 25.90 -3.74 -9.55
C ARG A 163 26.57 -2.61 -8.75
N LEU A 164 26.16 -2.43 -7.50
CA LEU A 164 26.79 -1.50 -6.56
C LEU A 164 28.22 -1.93 -6.23
N LEU A 165 28.44 -3.22 -5.92
CA LEU A 165 29.79 -3.77 -5.70
C LEU A 165 30.70 -3.60 -6.93
N SER A 166 30.18 -3.80 -8.15
CA SER A 166 30.94 -3.57 -9.38
C SER A 166 31.34 -2.10 -9.55
N LEU A 167 30.47 -1.15 -9.20
CA LEU A 167 30.77 0.29 -9.29
C LEU A 167 31.77 0.72 -8.20
N SER A 168 31.64 0.20 -6.97
CA SER A 168 32.59 0.47 -5.89
C SER A 168 33.99 -0.06 -6.16
N LEU A 169 34.11 -1.22 -6.81
CA LEU A 169 35.42 -1.76 -7.24
C LEU A 169 36.04 -0.94 -8.39
N ILE A 170 35.23 -0.34 -9.27
CA ILE A 170 35.71 0.54 -10.35
C ILE A 170 36.11 1.92 -9.80
N GLN A 171 35.39 2.45 -8.81
CA GLN A 171 35.71 3.74 -8.19
C GLN A 171 36.80 3.65 -7.10
N GLY A 172 37.00 2.49 -6.49
CA GLY A 172 38.06 2.21 -5.51
C GLY A 172 39.35 1.63 -6.11
N GLY A 173 39.41 1.47 -7.43
CA GLY A 173 40.61 1.05 -8.15
C GLY A 173 41.60 2.20 -8.32
N VAL A 174 42.38 2.43 -7.26
CA VAL A 174 43.78 2.88 -7.32
C VAL A 174 44.65 1.64 -7.48
#